data_AF-X1VA30-F1
#
_entry.id   AF-X1VA30-F1
#
_cell.length_a   1.000
_cell.length_b   1.000
_cell.length_c   1.000
_cell.angle_alpha   90.00
_cell.angle_beta   90.00
_cell.angle_gamma   90.00
#
_symmetry.space_group_name_H-M   'P 1'
#
loop_
_entity.id
_entity.type
_entity.pdbx_description
1 polymer ?
#
loop_
_entity_poly.entity_id
_entity_poly.type
_entity_poly.pdbx_seq_one_letter_code
_entity_poly.pdbx_strand_id
1 'polypeptide(L)'
;MKASMKFLLILLLFLLNSRAVVACTSFVLDSDGFAVFGANLDYRIHEGLVFINKRNVTKTILDPSTTGEYAEWTSKYGSVSFNVVGYQFAWAGMNEAGLVISTMALDITENPAPDERPP
;
A
#
# COMPACT_ATOMS: atom_id res chain seq x y z
N MET A 1 -20.40 34.43 24.45
CA MET A 1 -19.65 33.40 25.18
C MET A 1 -18.19 33.82 25.28
N LYS A 2 -17.65 34.05 26.49
CA LYS A 2 -16.21 34.29 26.67
C LYS A 2 -15.51 32.93 26.75
N ALA A 3 -14.64 32.60 25.80
CA ALA A 3 -13.82 31.41 25.89
C ALA A 3 -12.89 31.52 27.11
N SER A 4 -12.81 30.47 27.92
CA SER A 4 -11.91 30.41 29.07
C SER A 4 -10.45 30.45 28.61
N MET A 5 -9.58 31.16 29.34
CA MET A 5 -8.13 31.20 29.07
C MET A 5 -7.51 29.80 28.95
N LYS A 6 -8.02 28.83 29.74
CA LYS A 6 -7.60 27.43 29.68
C LYS A 6 -7.95 26.77 28.35
N PHE A 7 -9.14 27.07 27.81
CA PHE A 7 -9.58 26.56 26.52
C PHE A 7 -8.70 27.11 25.39
N LEU A 8 -8.37 28.40 25.45
CA LEU A 8 -7.47 29.04 24.48
C LEU A 8 -6.06 28.43 24.52
N LEU A 9 -5.55 28.15 25.72
CA LEU A 9 -4.22 27.54 25.91
C LEU A 9 -4.18 26.10 25.37
N ILE A 10 -5.22 25.30 25.62
CA ILE A 10 -5.33 23.93 25.10
C ILE A 10 -5.41 23.94 23.57
N LEU A 11 -6.23 24.83 23.00
CA LEU A 11 -6.33 24.96 21.55
C LEU A 11 -4.99 25.36 20.91
N LEU A 12 -4.27 26.30 21.52
CA LEU A 12 -2.93 26.71 21.07
C LEU A 12 -1.93 25.54 21.16
N LEU A 13 -1.95 24.76 22.24
CA LEU A 13 -1.11 23.56 22.39
C LEU A 13 -1.43 22.51 21.31
N PHE A 14 -2.69 22.30 20.97
CA PHE A 14 -3.09 21.38 19.89
C PHE A 14 -2.58 21.86 18.52
N LEU A 15 -2.72 23.15 18.21
CA LEU A 15 -2.25 23.73 16.95
C LEU A 15 -0.72 23.72 16.84
N LEU A 16 0.01 23.90 17.95
CA LEU A 16 1.47 23.83 17.98
C LEU A 16 2.00 22.39 17.85
N ASN A 17 1.16 21.37 18.12
CA ASN A 17 1.52 19.95 18.03
C ASN A 17 0.97 19.27 16.76
N SER A 18 0.24 19.96 15.89
CA SER A 18 -0.19 19.39 14.61
C SER A 18 1.00 19.29 13.66
N ARG A 19 1.64 18.12 13.60
CA ARG A 19 2.58 17.80 12.53
C ARG A 19 1.80 17.34 11.31
N ALA A 20 2.08 17.93 10.16
CA ALA A 20 1.62 17.36 8.89
C ALA A 20 2.27 15.98 8.74
N VAL A 21 1.46 14.93 8.78
CA VAL A 21 1.91 13.57 8.51
C VAL A 21 1.68 13.33 7.02
N VAL A 22 2.73 12.95 6.30
CA VAL A 22 2.63 12.45 4.94
C VAL A 22 2.37 10.95 5.08
N ALA A 23 1.11 10.54 4.93
CA ALA A 23 0.72 9.15 5.09
C ALA A 23 -0.32 8.76 4.05
N CYS A 24 -0.06 7.64 3.40
CA CYS A 24 -1.06 7.00 2.56
C CYS A 24 -2.27 6.60 3.41
N THR A 25 -3.46 6.71 2.84
CA THR A 25 -4.73 6.33 3.44
C THR A 25 -5.43 5.36 2.50
N SER A 26 -6.13 4.38 3.07
CA SER A 26 -7.03 3.50 2.34
C SER A 26 -8.35 3.33 3.09
N PHE A 27 -9.41 3.07 2.34
CA PHE A 27 -10.74 2.85 2.88
C PHE A 27 -11.57 1.93 1.97
N VAL A 28 -12.61 1.32 2.53
CA VAL A 28 -13.63 0.58 1.79
C VAL A 28 -14.99 1.17 2.16
N LEU A 29 -15.77 1.51 1.15
CA LEU A 29 -17.17 1.90 1.29
C LEU A 29 -18.06 0.78 0.78
N ASP A 30 -19.18 0.54 1.47
CA ASP A 30 -20.29 -0.21 0.89
C ASP A 30 -21.13 0.76 0.04
N SER A 31 -21.43 0.35 -1.20
CA SER A 31 -22.29 1.08 -2.12
C SER A 31 -23.17 0.10 -2.88
N ASP A 32 -24.45 0.04 -2.53
CA ASP A 32 -25.46 -0.80 -3.19
C ASP A 32 -25.06 -2.29 -3.29
N GLY A 33 -24.43 -2.83 -2.25
CA GLY A 33 -23.95 -4.22 -2.23
C GLY A 33 -22.62 -4.45 -2.95
N PHE A 34 -21.95 -3.39 -3.40
CA PHE A 34 -20.59 -3.42 -3.92
C PHE A 34 -19.61 -2.81 -2.92
N ALA A 35 -18.46 -3.45 -2.74
CA ALA A 35 -17.34 -2.87 -2.01
C ALA A 35 -16.54 -1.95 -2.94
N VAL A 36 -16.47 -0.66 -2.60
CA VAL A 36 -15.68 0.34 -3.31
C VAL A 36 -14.43 0.64 -2.48
N PHE A 37 -13.28 0.22 -3.00
CA PHE A 37 -11.98 0.48 -2.40
C PHE A 37 -11.39 1.81 -2.93
N GLY A 38 -10.85 2.63 -2.03
CA GLY A 38 -10.14 3.85 -2.38
C GLY A 38 -8.85 3.99 -1.59
N ALA A 39 -7.81 4.53 -2.23
CA ALA A 39 -6.54 4.84 -1.59
C ALA A 39 -5.83 6.03 -2.26
N ASN A 40 -5.02 6.77 -1.50
CA ASN A 40 -4.07 7.74 -2.03
C ASN A 40 -2.62 7.25 -1.83
N LEU A 41 -1.75 7.67 -2.74
CA LEU A 41 -0.31 7.48 -2.63
C LEU A 41 0.35 8.83 -2.33
N ASP A 42 0.65 9.05 -1.06
CA ASP A 42 1.38 10.23 -0.63
C ASP A 42 2.89 9.95 -0.70
N TYR A 43 3.45 10.08 -1.91
CA TYR A 43 4.85 9.78 -2.18
C TYR A 43 5.52 10.85 -3.07
N ARG A 44 6.86 10.89 -3.05
CA ARG A 44 7.64 11.91 -3.77
C ARG A 44 7.72 11.68 -5.28
N ILE A 45 7.49 10.45 -5.75
CA ILE A 45 7.40 10.11 -7.17
C ILE A 45 5.93 10.26 -7.59
N HIS A 46 5.68 10.93 -8.72
CA HIS A 46 4.32 11.29 -9.13
C HIS A 46 3.88 10.54 -10.39
N GLU A 47 4.83 10.06 -11.18
CA GLU A 47 4.58 9.29 -12.39
C GLU A 47 4.16 7.85 -12.03
N GLY A 48 2.93 7.51 -12.39
CA GLY A 48 2.38 6.17 -12.23
C GLY A 48 2.17 5.47 -13.56
N LEU A 49 2.47 4.18 -13.61
CA LEU A 49 2.21 3.31 -14.74
C LEU A 49 1.15 2.28 -14.38
N VAL A 50 0.19 2.10 -15.30
CA VAL A 50 -0.81 1.04 -15.23
C VAL A 50 -0.37 -0.13 -16.10
N PHE A 51 -0.27 -1.33 -15.53
CA PHE A 51 0.06 -2.54 -16.26
C PHE A 51 -1.09 -3.54 -16.25
N ILE A 52 -1.30 -4.19 -17.40
CA ILE A 52 -2.16 -5.37 -17.51
C ILE A 52 -1.28 -6.60 -17.35
N ASN A 53 -1.53 -7.38 -16.30
CA ASN A 53 -0.86 -8.63 -16.00
C ASN A 53 -1.74 -9.80 -16.45
N LYS A 54 -1.19 -10.68 -17.29
CA LYS A 54 -1.92 -11.87 -17.78
C LYS A 54 -1.96 -12.97 -16.72
N ARG A 55 -3.01 -13.78 -16.74
CA ARG A 55 -3.02 -15.11 -16.10
C ARG A 55 -2.07 -16.07 -16.82
N ASN A 56 -1.71 -17.15 -16.14
CA ASN A 56 -0.83 -18.22 -16.60
C ASN A 56 0.58 -17.73 -16.99
N VAL A 57 1.09 -16.74 -16.26
CA VAL A 57 2.47 -16.26 -16.38
C VAL A 57 3.26 -16.74 -15.17
N THR A 58 4.34 -17.46 -15.41
CA THR A 58 5.30 -17.85 -14.38
C THR A 58 6.13 -16.64 -13.96
N LYS A 59 6.29 -16.45 -12.66
CA LYS A 59 6.99 -15.35 -12.01
C LYS A 59 7.93 -15.90 -10.95
N THR A 60 8.98 -15.14 -10.67
CA THR A 60 9.93 -15.39 -9.59
C THR A 60 10.21 -14.09 -8.84
N ILE A 61 10.64 -14.19 -7.58
CA ILE A 61 11.10 -13.04 -6.81
C ILE A 61 12.56 -12.67 -7.17
N LEU A 62 12.99 -11.47 -6.76
CA LEU A 62 14.34 -10.97 -7.05
C LEU A 62 15.41 -11.56 -6.13
N ASP A 63 15.09 -11.81 -4.86
CA ASP A 63 16.04 -12.23 -3.84
C ASP A 63 15.78 -13.68 -3.40
N PRO A 64 16.81 -14.51 -3.23
CA PRO A 64 16.64 -15.89 -2.78
C PRO A 64 16.44 -15.99 -1.26
N SER A 65 16.02 -17.16 -0.79
CA SER A 65 16.09 -17.58 0.61
C SER A 65 17.54 -17.76 1.08
N THR A 66 17.74 -18.04 2.38
CA THR A 66 19.07 -18.36 2.92
C THR A 66 19.68 -19.65 2.34
N THR A 67 18.89 -20.50 1.68
CA THR A 67 19.35 -21.72 1.01
C THR A 67 19.60 -21.53 -0.49
N GLY A 68 19.35 -20.34 -1.04
CA GLY A 68 19.48 -20.06 -2.48
C GLY A 68 18.22 -20.35 -3.31
N GLU A 69 17.12 -20.72 -2.67
CA GLU A 69 15.85 -21.03 -3.35
C GLU A 69 15.03 -19.77 -3.60
N TYR A 70 14.35 -19.71 -4.75
CA TYR A 70 13.50 -18.58 -5.14
C TYR A 70 12.02 -18.94 -5.05
N ALA A 71 11.18 -17.98 -4.63
CA ALA A 71 9.74 -18.14 -4.70
C ALA A 71 9.30 -18.07 -6.16
N GLU A 72 8.70 -19.15 -6.66
CA GLU A 72 8.13 -19.20 -8.00
C GLU A 72 6.62 -19.47 -7.95
N TRP A 73 5.87 -18.80 -8.82
CA TRP A 73 4.44 -19.02 -8.95
C TRP A 73 3.96 -18.78 -10.37
N THR A 74 2.84 -19.39 -10.73
CA THR A 74 2.14 -19.09 -11.98
C THR A 74 0.86 -18.33 -11.67
N SER A 75 0.66 -17.16 -12.29
CA SER A 75 -0.49 -16.31 -12.02
C SER A 75 -1.81 -17.02 -12.31
N LYS A 76 -2.66 -17.22 -11.30
CA LYS A 76 -3.98 -17.83 -11.50
C LYS A 76 -4.98 -16.86 -12.16
N TYR A 77 -4.87 -15.58 -11.81
CA TYR A 77 -5.77 -14.52 -12.26
C TYR A 77 -5.00 -13.45 -13.04
N GLY A 78 -5.64 -12.88 -14.05
CA GLY A 78 -5.22 -11.63 -14.67
C GLY A 78 -5.52 -10.46 -13.73
N SER A 79 -4.70 -9.42 -13.80
CA SER A 79 -4.85 -8.24 -12.94
C SER A 79 -4.40 -6.96 -13.62
N VAL A 80 -4.91 -5.84 -13.12
CA VAL A 80 -4.42 -4.51 -13.44
C VAL A 80 -3.71 -3.97 -12.20
N SER A 81 -2.49 -3.46 -12.37
CA SER A 81 -1.73 -2.83 -11.29
C SER A 81 -1.32 -1.40 -11.62
N PHE A 82 -1.27 -0.56 -10.59
CA PHE A 82 -0.67 0.77 -10.61
C PHE A 82 0.69 0.72 -9.90
N ASN A 83 1.71 1.34 -10.48
CA ASN A 83 3.12 1.17 -10.10
C ASN A 83 3.85 2.49 -10.26
N VAL A 84 4.71 2.86 -9.30
CA VAL A 84 5.55 4.07 -9.37
C VAL A 84 7.03 3.80 -9.62
N VAL A 85 7.49 2.56 -9.39
CA VAL A 85 8.92 2.18 -9.51
C VAL A 85 9.22 1.47 -10.83
N GLY A 86 8.24 0.76 -11.41
CA GLY A 86 8.41 0.08 -12.69
C GLY A 86 7.52 -1.15 -12.86
N TYR A 87 7.82 -1.93 -13.90
CA TYR A 87 7.10 -3.16 -14.22
C TYR A 87 7.27 -4.20 -13.10
N GLN A 88 6.16 -4.83 -12.70
CA GLN A 88 6.07 -5.84 -11.62
C GLN A 88 6.28 -5.35 -10.17
N PHE A 89 6.39 -4.03 -9.94
CA PHE A 89 6.41 -3.44 -8.59
C PHE A 89 5.07 -2.78 -8.25
N ALA A 90 4.04 -3.60 -8.05
CA ALA A 90 2.69 -3.14 -7.80
C ALA A 90 2.60 -2.36 -6.48
N TRP A 91 2.14 -1.11 -6.56
CA TRP A 91 1.70 -0.36 -5.38
C TRP A 91 0.25 -0.70 -5.03
N ALA A 92 -0.62 -0.67 -6.03
CA ALA A 92 -2.02 -1.07 -5.89
C ALA A 92 -2.51 -1.81 -7.13
N GLY A 93 -3.67 -2.45 -7.04
CA GLY A 93 -4.27 -3.12 -8.19
C GLY A 93 -5.48 -3.96 -7.83
N MET A 94 -6.09 -4.53 -8.85
CA MET A 94 -7.23 -5.44 -8.72
C MET A 94 -7.08 -6.59 -9.71
N ASN A 95 -7.40 -7.80 -9.28
CA ASN A 95 -7.50 -8.94 -10.18
C ASN A 95 -8.92 -9.12 -10.72
N GLU A 96 -9.08 -9.95 -11.75
CA GLU A 96 -10.37 -10.21 -12.39
C GLU A 96 -11.40 -10.95 -11.50
N ALA A 97 -10.99 -11.45 -10.34
CA ALA A 97 -11.88 -12.02 -9.33
C ALA A 97 -12.35 -10.98 -8.29
N GLY A 98 -11.95 -9.72 -8.43
CA GLY A 98 -12.32 -8.62 -7.54
C GLY A 98 -11.45 -8.47 -6.29
N LEU A 99 -10.35 -9.22 -6.16
CA LEU A 99 -9.39 -8.99 -5.08
C LEU A 99 -8.59 -7.73 -5.36
N VAL A 100 -8.69 -6.76 -4.45
CA VAL A 100 -7.98 -5.48 -4.50
C VAL A 100 -6.83 -5.48 -3.49
N ILE A 101 -5.69 -4.89 -3.87
CA ILE A 101 -4.56 -4.65 -2.98
C ILE A 101 -4.08 -3.20 -3.05
N SER A 102 -3.48 -2.72 -1.97
CA SER A 102 -2.66 -1.50 -1.93
C SER A 102 -1.60 -1.63 -0.84
N THR A 103 -0.42 -1.08 -1.04
CA THR A 103 0.62 -1.05 -0.01
C THR A 103 0.66 0.31 0.69
N MET A 104 0.67 0.30 2.03
CA MET A 104 0.76 1.49 2.87
C MET A 104 2.11 1.51 3.58
N ALA A 105 2.73 2.69 3.70
CA ALA A 105 3.99 2.83 4.42
C ALA A 105 3.75 2.77 5.93
N LEU A 106 4.58 1.99 6.63
CA LEU A 106 4.64 1.93 8.08
C LEU A 106 6.11 1.85 8.49
N ASP A 107 6.71 3.00 8.79
CA ASP A 107 8.16 3.14 9.01
C ASP A 107 8.72 2.32 10.18
N ILE A 108 7.85 1.95 11.13
CA ILE A 108 8.21 1.13 12.30
C ILE A 108 8.17 -0.38 12.03
N THR A 109 7.93 -0.79 10.78
CA THR A 109 7.84 -2.22 10.42
C THR A 109 9.22 -2.87 10.50
N GLU A 110 9.34 -3.89 11.35
CA GLU A 110 10.50 -4.78 11.39
C GLU A 110 10.13 -6.08 10.67
N ASN A 111 10.78 -6.35 9.54
CA ASN A 111 10.63 -7.63 8.85
C ASN A 111 11.34 -8.74 9.64
N PRO A 112 10.85 -9.99 9.58
CA PRO A 112 11.59 -11.12 10.13
C PRO A 112 12.98 -11.23 9.49
N ALA A 113 13.94 -11.77 10.23
CA ALA A 113 15.24 -12.12 9.67
C ALA A 113 15.05 -13.12 8.51
N PRO A 114 15.86 -13.04 7.44
CA PRO A 114 15.83 -14.02 6.38
C PRO A 114 15.99 -15.44 6.92
N ASP A 115 15.18 -16.37 6.40
CA ASP A 115 15.25 -17.79 6.72
C ASP A 115 15.14 -18.65 5.45
N GLU A 116 14.91 -19.95 5.63
CA GLU A 116 14.88 -20.92 4.52
C GLU A 116 13.65 -20.74 3.62
N ARG A 117 12.63 -19.99 4.05
CA ARG A 117 11.44 -19.73 3.23
C ARG A 117 11.82 -18.76 2.11
N PRO A 118 11.53 -19.12 0.84
CA PRO A 118 11.68 -18.18 -0.25
C PRO A 118 10.78 -16.95 -0.02
N PRO A 119 11.34 -15.72 -0.09
CA PRO A 119 10.60 -14.49 0.20
C PRO A 119 9.50 -14.17 -0.82
#